data_AF-A0AB33HYL0-F1
#
_entry.id   AF-A0AB33HYL0-F1
#
_cell.length_a   1.000
_cell.length_b   1.000
_cell.length_c   1.000
_cell.angle_alpha   90.00
_cell.angle_beta   90.00
_cell.angle_gamma   90.00
#
_symmetry.space_group_name_H-M   'P 1'
#
loop_
_entity.id
_entity.type
_entity.pdbx_description
1 polymer ?
#
loop_
_entity_poly.entity_id
_entity_poly.type
_entity_poly.pdbx_seq_one_letter_code
_entity_poly.pdbx_strand_id
1 'polypeptide(L)'
;MIWRIGLFYVGSVVLLVMLLPWSAYQAGQSPFVTFFSKLGVPYIGSIMNIVVLTAALSSLNSGLYCTGRILRSMAMGGSAPSFMAKMSRQHVPYAGILATLVVYVVGVFLNYLVPSRVFEIVLNFASLGIIASWAFIIVCQMRLRKAIKQGKAADVSFKLPGAPFTSWLTLLFLLSVLVLMAFDYPNGTYTIAALPIIGILLVIGWFGVRKRVAEIHSTAPVVEEDEEKQEIVFKPETAS
;
A
#
# COMPACT_ATOMS: atom_id res chain seq x y z
N MET A 1 -0.71 -14.07 -13.71
CA MET A 1 0.10 -13.01 -13.06
C MET A 1 1.06 -13.55 -12.02
N ILE A 2 0.63 -14.45 -11.11
CA ILE A 2 1.48 -14.99 -10.03
C ILE A 2 2.79 -15.65 -10.54
N TRP A 3 2.73 -16.45 -11.60
CA TRP A 3 3.92 -17.12 -12.19
C TRP A 3 4.94 -16.11 -12.76
N ARG A 4 4.46 -15.01 -13.35
CA ARG A 4 5.34 -13.96 -13.90
C ARG A 4 6.10 -13.26 -12.79
N ILE A 5 5.44 -12.97 -11.66
CA ILE A 5 6.11 -12.41 -10.49
C ILE A 5 7.13 -13.43 -9.94
N GLY A 6 6.75 -14.70 -9.80
CA GLY A 6 7.66 -15.76 -9.39
C GLY A 6 8.92 -15.82 -10.27
N LEU A 7 8.76 -15.94 -11.58
CA LEU A 7 9.89 -16.08 -12.50
C LEU A 7 10.73 -14.80 -12.59
N PHE A 8 10.12 -13.62 -12.77
CA PHE A 8 10.89 -12.39 -12.98
C PHE A 8 11.44 -11.81 -11.68
N TYR A 9 10.71 -11.89 -10.56
CA TYR A 9 11.17 -11.33 -9.28
C TYR A 9 12.03 -12.33 -8.51
N VAL A 10 11.49 -13.52 -8.20
CA VAL A 10 12.25 -14.51 -7.40
C VAL A 10 13.44 -15.03 -8.21
N GLY A 11 13.24 -15.30 -9.51
CA GLY A 11 14.33 -15.72 -10.38
C GLY A 11 15.45 -14.69 -10.49
N SER A 12 15.15 -13.40 -10.65
CA SER A 12 16.19 -12.37 -10.72
C SER A 12 16.93 -12.17 -9.39
N VAL A 13 16.23 -12.24 -8.24
CA VAL A 13 16.86 -12.14 -6.92
C VAL A 13 17.79 -13.33 -6.66
N VAL A 14 17.37 -14.55 -6.99
CA VAL A 14 18.21 -15.75 -6.85
C VAL A 14 19.46 -15.63 -7.71
N LEU A 15 19.30 -15.24 -8.98
CA LEU A 15 20.44 -15.00 -9.86
C LEU A 15 21.39 -13.95 -9.28
N LEU A 16 20.86 -12.84 -8.78
CA LEU A 16 21.66 -11.76 -8.20
C LEU A 16 22.47 -12.24 -6.98
N VAL A 17 21.85 -12.98 -6.06
CA VAL A 17 22.53 -13.52 -4.86
C VAL A 17 23.62 -14.52 -5.22
N MET A 18 23.42 -15.34 -6.26
CA MET A 18 24.45 -16.26 -6.75
C MET A 18 25.63 -15.55 -7.43
N LEU A 19 25.37 -14.39 -8.03
CA LEU A 19 26.28 -13.73 -8.95
C LEU A 19 27.09 -12.61 -8.28
N LEU A 20 26.55 -12.00 -7.22
CA LEU A 20 27.21 -10.97 -6.43
C LEU A 20 27.23 -11.42 -4.96
N PRO A 21 28.38 -11.91 -4.43
CA PRO A 21 28.46 -12.36 -3.05
C PRO A 21 28.12 -11.21 -2.11
N TRP A 22 27.45 -11.50 -0.99
CA TRP A 22 26.99 -10.50 -0.02
C TRP A 22 28.13 -9.60 0.50
N SER A 23 29.39 -10.07 0.44
CA SER A 23 30.59 -9.31 0.80
C SER A 23 30.98 -8.23 -0.21
N ALA A 24 30.49 -8.29 -1.45
CA ALA A 24 30.75 -7.29 -2.49
C ALA A 24 29.65 -6.22 -2.60
N TYR A 25 28.63 -6.29 -1.73
CA TYR A 25 27.57 -5.30 -1.65
C TYR A 25 28.11 -3.97 -1.09
N GLN A 26 27.88 -2.89 -1.82
CA GLN A 26 28.17 -1.53 -1.34
C GLN A 26 26.85 -0.77 -1.22
N ALA A 27 26.63 -0.17 -0.05
CA ALA A 27 25.49 0.70 0.18
C ALA A 27 25.53 1.90 -0.79
N GLY A 28 24.38 2.24 -1.38
CA GLY A 28 24.23 3.38 -2.29
C GLY A 28 24.48 3.10 -3.77
N GLN A 29 24.95 1.90 -4.15
CA GLN A 29 25.08 1.48 -5.54
C GLN A 29 24.04 0.41 -5.88
N SER A 30 23.41 0.52 -7.05
CA SER A 30 22.47 -0.52 -7.51
C SER A 30 23.22 -1.82 -7.77
N PRO A 31 22.84 -2.95 -7.13
CA PRO A 31 23.54 -4.22 -7.32
C PRO A 31 23.56 -4.70 -8.78
N PHE A 32 22.52 -4.34 -9.56
CA PHE A 32 22.50 -4.60 -11.00
C PHE A 32 23.58 -3.80 -11.74
N VAL A 33 23.72 -2.50 -11.43
CA VAL A 33 24.77 -1.66 -12.03
C VAL A 33 26.15 -2.16 -11.63
N THR A 34 26.35 -2.51 -10.35
CA THR A 34 27.60 -3.07 -9.85
C THR A 34 27.98 -4.38 -10.54
N PHE A 35 27.01 -5.28 -10.74
CA PHE A 35 27.24 -6.54 -11.45
C PHE A 35 27.62 -6.30 -12.92
N PHE A 36 26.79 -5.54 -13.66
CA PHE A 36 27.01 -5.32 -15.08
C PHE A 36 28.28 -4.50 -15.38
N SER A 37 28.70 -3.64 -14.45
CA SER A 37 29.96 -2.90 -14.58
C SER A 37 31.19 -3.79 -14.41
N LYS A 38 31.06 -4.92 -13.71
CA LYS A 38 32.15 -5.91 -13.55
C LYS A 38 32.31 -6.88 -14.72
N LEU A 39 31.35 -6.91 -15.66
CA LEU A 39 31.41 -7.77 -16.85
C LEU A 39 32.42 -7.29 -17.92
N GLY A 40 33.10 -6.16 -17.70
CA GLY A 40 34.17 -5.67 -18.59
C GLY A 40 33.68 -5.04 -19.90
N VAL A 41 32.37 -4.96 -20.15
CA VAL A 41 31.83 -4.26 -21.32
C VAL A 41 31.67 -2.78 -21.01
N PRO A 42 32.31 -1.87 -21.77
CA PRO A 42 32.19 -0.45 -21.55
C PRO A 42 30.72 0.02 -21.70
N TYR A 43 30.33 1.00 -20.90
CA TYR A 43 28.99 1.66 -20.89
C TYR A 43 27.78 0.84 -20.41
N ILE A 44 27.84 -0.49 -20.25
CA ILE A 44 26.67 -1.26 -19.80
C ILE A 44 26.14 -0.80 -18.43
N GLY A 45 27.02 -0.50 -17.48
CA GLY A 45 26.61 0.02 -16.16
C GLY A 45 25.79 1.32 -16.26
N SER A 46 26.15 2.22 -17.19
CA SER A 46 25.44 3.47 -17.42
C SER A 46 24.07 3.25 -18.05
N ILE A 47 23.98 2.34 -19.03
CA ILE A 47 22.69 1.95 -19.64
C ILE A 47 21.77 1.36 -18.57
N MET A 48 22.28 0.48 -17.72
CA MET A 48 21.51 -0.12 -16.63
C MET A 48 21.03 0.94 -15.62
N ASN A 49 21.84 1.94 -15.31
CA ASN A 49 21.42 3.04 -14.45
C ASN A 49 20.25 3.82 -15.06
N ILE A 50 20.31 4.15 -16.36
CA ILE A 50 19.22 4.82 -17.07
C ILE A 50 17.93 4.00 -17.02
N VAL A 51 18.02 2.67 -17.24
CA VAL A 51 16.87 1.77 -17.18
C VAL A 51 16.24 1.76 -15.78
N VAL A 52 17.07 1.62 -14.73
CA VAL A 52 16.59 1.59 -13.33
C VAL A 52 15.96 2.92 -12.94
N LEU A 53 16.59 4.05 -13.29
CA LEU A 53 16.04 5.38 -13.01
C LEU A 53 14.71 5.62 -13.74
N THR A 54 14.62 5.24 -15.01
CA THR A 54 13.38 5.38 -15.79
C THR A 54 12.25 4.52 -15.21
N ALA A 55 12.57 3.28 -14.81
CA ALA A 55 11.61 2.39 -14.15
C ALA A 55 11.12 2.97 -12.81
N ALA A 56 12.04 3.52 -12.00
CA ALA A 56 11.71 4.17 -10.73
C ALA A 56 10.81 5.40 -10.94
N LEU A 57 11.13 6.27 -11.91
CA LEU A 57 10.33 7.45 -12.24
C LEU A 57 8.92 7.07 -12.73
N SER A 58 8.79 6.02 -13.53
CA SER A 58 7.49 5.52 -14.00
C SER A 58 6.62 5.00 -12.84
N SER A 59 7.24 4.25 -11.90
CA SER A 59 6.57 3.78 -10.69
C SER A 59 6.14 4.96 -9.79
N LEU A 60 7.00 5.95 -9.62
CA LEU A 60 6.69 7.17 -8.84
C LEU A 60 5.52 7.96 -9.45
N ASN A 61 5.47 8.12 -10.78
CA ASN A 61 4.36 8.82 -11.44
C ASN A 61 3.01 8.12 -11.18
N SER A 62 2.98 6.78 -11.30
CA SER A 62 1.78 5.99 -11.00
C SER A 62 1.43 6.04 -9.51
N GLY A 63 2.44 5.99 -8.63
CA GLY A 63 2.29 6.08 -7.18
C GLY A 63 1.69 7.40 -6.72
N LEU A 64 2.20 8.53 -7.24
CA LEU A 64 1.67 9.87 -6.95
C LEU A 64 0.19 9.99 -7.35
N TYR A 65 -0.16 9.46 -8.52
CA TYR A 65 -1.53 9.52 -9.03
C TYR A 65 -2.49 8.67 -8.20
N CYS A 66 -2.10 7.42 -7.88
CA CYS A 66 -2.88 6.53 -7.02
C CYS A 66 -3.10 7.13 -5.63
N THR A 67 -2.03 7.64 -5.00
CA THR A 67 -2.11 8.29 -3.70
C THR A 67 -3.03 9.51 -3.73
N GLY A 68 -2.90 10.37 -4.75
CA GLY A 68 -3.80 11.52 -4.93
C GLY A 68 -5.27 11.13 -5.04
N ARG A 69 -5.59 10.04 -5.75
CA ARG A 69 -6.96 9.50 -5.84
C ARG A 69 -7.45 8.91 -4.51
N ILE A 70 -6.58 8.23 -3.76
CA ILE A 70 -6.91 7.71 -2.42
C ILE A 70 -7.21 8.85 -1.46
N LEU A 71 -6.36 9.88 -1.40
CA LEU A 71 -6.60 11.07 -0.56
C LEU A 71 -7.91 11.77 -0.94
N ARG A 72 -8.20 11.90 -2.25
CA ARG A 72 -9.48 12.44 -2.71
C ARG A 72 -10.66 11.59 -2.22
N SER A 73 -10.59 10.27 -2.37
CA SER A 73 -11.64 9.35 -1.91
C SER A 73 -11.89 9.50 -0.41
N MET A 74 -10.81 9.59 0.38
CA MET A 74 -10.91 9.86 1.81
C MET A 74 -11.52 11.23 2.12
N ALA A 75 -11.19 12.28 1.36
CA ALA A 75 -11.74 13.62 1.55
C ALA A 75 -13.24 13.68 1.20
N MET A 76 -13.66 12.98 0.14
CA MET A 76 -15.07 12.84 -0.22
C MET A 76 -15.87 12.11 0.87
N GLY A 77 -15.26 11.12 1.54
CA GLY A 77 -15.85 10.44 2.71
C GLY A 77 -15.68 11.19 4.03
N GLY A 78 -15.21 12.44 4.03
CA GLY A 78 -14.99 13.24 5.24
C GLY A 78 -13.73 12.91 6.04
N SER A 79 -13.08 11.78 5.75
CA SER A 79 -11.90 11.26 6.45
C SER A 79 -10.61 12.08 6.24
N ALA A 80 -10.58 12.97 5.24
CA ALA A 80 -9.46 13.87 4.97
C ALA A 80 -9.93 15.34 4.80
N PRO A 81 -9.03 16.33 4.85
CA PRO A 81 -9.35 17.74 4.65
C PRO A 81 -10.11 18.00 3.34
N SER A 82 -11.15 18.85 3.39
CA SER A 82 -12.03 19.13 2.25
C SER A 82 -11.31 19.70 1.03
N PHE A 83 -10.18 20.40 1.23
CA PHE A 83 -9.38 20.92 0.12
C PHE A 83 -8.79 19.81 -0.76
N MET A 84 -8.57 18.60 -0.21
CA MET A 84 -8.03 17.45 -0.95
C MET A 84 -9.06 16.82 -1.89
N ALA A 85 -10.36 17.16 -1.74
CA ALA A 85 -11.41 16.74 -2.67
C ALA A 85 -11.40 17.54 -4.00
N LYS A 86 -10.67 18.66 -4.07
CA LYS A 86 -10.63 19.52 -5.27
C LYS A 86 -10.01 18.80 -6.47
N MET A 87 -10.58 19.07 -7.64
CA MET A 87 -10.17 18.51 -8.93
C MET A 87 -9.63 19.59 -9.84
N SER A 88 -8.69 19.24 -10.72
CA SER A 88 -8.29 20.08 -11.85
C SER A 88 -9.32 20.01 -12.99
N ARG A 89 -9.24 20.93 -13.96
CA ARG A 89 -10.07 20.97 -15.18
C ARG A 89 -10.01 19.66 -15.99
N GLN A 90 -8.91 18.91 -15.86
CA GLN A 90 -8.69 17.61 -16.49
C GLN A 90 -9.13 16.41 -15.64
N HIS A 91 -9.92 16.61 -14.58
CA HIS A 91 -10.37 15.52 -13.71
C HIS A 91 -9.20 14.78 -13.00
N VAL A 92 -8.17 15.53 -12.60
CA VAL A 92 -7.02 15.03 -11.83
C VAL A 92 -6.99 15.65 -10.41
N PRO A 93 -6.83 14.85 -9.32
CA PRO A 93 -6.84 15.34 -7.94
C PRO A 93 -5.54 16.07 -7.59
N TYR A 94 -5.38 17.29 -8.10
CA TYR A 94 -4.13 18.05 -7.99
C TYR A 94 -3.75 18.37 -6.54
N ALA A 95 -4.73 18.62 -5.66
CA ALA A 95 -4.47 18.94 -4.26
C ALA A 95 -3.81 17.77 -3.51
N GLY A 96 -4.28 16.54 -3.74
CA GLY A 96 -3.68 15.34 -3.17
C GLY A 96 -2.30 15.03 -3.76
N ILE A 97 -2.12 15.25 -5.07
CA ILE A 97 -0.83 15.06 -5.74
C ILE A 97 0.20 16.07 -5.21
N LEU A 98 -0.16 17.35 -5.11
CA LEU A 98 0.74 18.40 -4.62
C LEU A 98 1.14 18.17 -3.17
N ALA A 99 0.20 17.78 -2.31
CA ALA A 99 0.51 17.42 -0.93
C ALA A 99 1.51 16.25 -0.85
N THR A 100 1.32 15.22 -1.67
CA THR A 100 2.25 14.07 -1.74
C THR A 100 3.62 14.50 -2.26
N LEU A 101 3.66 15.37 -3.26
CA LEU A 101 4.90 15.89 -3.82
C LEU A 101 5.70 16.71 -2.79
N VAL A 102 5.03 17.53 -1.98
CA VAL A 102 5.68 18.28 -0.88
C VAL A 102 6.34 17.30 0.10
N VAL A 103 5.67 16.21 0.47
CA VAL A 103 6.25 15.17 1.34
C VAL A 103 7.48 14.53 0.68
N TYR A 104 7.44 14.26 -0.62
CA TYR A 104 8.60 13.71 -1.35
C TYR A 104 9.78 14.68 -1.35
N VAL A 105 9.55 15.97 -1.64
CA VAL A 105 10.61 16.99 -1.64
C VAL A 105 11.23 17.14 -0.25
N VAL A 106 10.41 17.14 0.81
CA VAL A 106 10.92 17.15 2.20
C VAL A 106 11.75 15.89 2.47
N GLY A 107 11.28 14.72 2.04
CA GLY A 107 12.03 13.46 2.17
C GLY A 107 13.37 13.49 1.46
N VAL A 108 13.43 14.00 0.23
CA VAL A 108 14.68 14.18 -0.54
C VAL A 108 15.62 15.15 0.15
N PHE A 109 15.10 16.27 0.66
CA PHE A 109 15.89 17.26 1.39
C PHE A 109 16.48 16.68 2.68
N LEU A 110 15.69 15.94 3.47
CA LEU A 110 16.17 15.24 4.66
C LEU A 110 17.21 14.18 4.31
N ASN A 111 17.00 13.44 3.22
CA ASN A 111 17.95 12.44 2.73
C ASN A 111 19.27 13.07 2.26
N TYR A 112 19.26 14.32 1.81
CA TYR A 112 20.50 15.05 1.48
C TYR A 112 21.30 15.42 2.73
N LEU A 113 20.63 15.76 3.84
CA LEU A 113 21.30 16.13 5.10
C LEU A 113 21.89 14.92 5.84
N VAL A 114 21.16 13.81 5.95
CA VAL A 114 21.60 12.60 6.67
C VAL A 114 21.19 11.31 5.92
N PRO A 115 21.88 10.93 4.84
CA PRO A 115 21.42 9.90 3.90
C PRO A 115 21.24 8.51 4.53
N SER A 116 22.19 8.07 5.35
CA SER A 116 22.19 6.71 5.91
C SER A 116 21.05 6.51 6.92
N ARG A 117 20.79 7.47 7.80
CA ARG A 117 19.77 7.37 8.83
C ARG A 117 18.36 7.58 8.27
N VAL A 118 18.16 8.59 7.43
CA VAL A 118 16.82 8.96 6.94
C VAL A 118 16.24 7.85 6.07
N PHE A 119 17.06 7.27 5.18
CA PHE A 119 16.63 6.16 4.34
C PHE A 119 16.18 4.94 5.16
N GLU A 120 16.98 4.52 6.15
CA GLU A 120 16.65 3.39 7.03
C GLU A 120 15.38 3.65 7.86
N ILE A 121 15.23 4.86 8.42
CA ILE A 121 14.04 5.25 9.19
C ILE A 121 12.79 5.21 8.30
N VAL A 122 12.85 5.84 7.12
CA VAL A 122 11.73 5.86 6.17
C VAL A 122 11.35 4.45 5.72
N LEU A 123 12.32 3.59 5.44
CA LEU A 123 12.07 2.19 5.08
C LEU A 123 11.40 1.42 6.21
N ASN A 124 11.85 1.59 7.46
CA ASN A 124 11.25 0.94 8.62
C ASN A 124 9.81 1.42 8.84
N PHE A 125 9.57 2.74 8.83
CA PHE A 125 8.22 3.31 8.97
C PHE A 125 7.28 2.89 7.82
N ALA A 126 7.78 2.87 6.58
CA ALA A 126 7.01 2.39 5.43
C ALA A 126 6.64 0.91 5.59
N SER A 127 7.59 0.07 6.05
CA SER A 127 7.35 -1.35 6.31
C SER A 127 6.27 -1.56 7.37
N LEU A 128 6.31 -0.77 8.44
CA LEU A 128 5.29 -0.78 9.48
C LEU A 128 3.90 -0.41 8.93
N GLY A 129 3.82 0.62 8.08
CA GLY A 129 2.58 1.01 7.41
C GLY A 129 2.03 -0.07 6.48
N ILE A 130 2.91 -0.78 5.75
CA ILE A 130 2.53 -1.90 4.89
C ILE A 130 1.98 -3.06 5.75
N ILE A 131 2.69 -3.45 6.81
CA ILE A 131 2.24 -4.51 7.73
C ILE A 131 0.88 -4.16 8.33
N ALA A 132 0.71 -2.93 8.82
CA ALA A 132 -0.56 -2.46 9.36
C ALA A 132 -1.69 -2.50 8.33
N SER A 133 -1.42 -2.08 7.08
CA SER A 133 -2.40 -2.11 5.98
C SER A 133 -2.84 -3.54 5.66
N TRP A 134 -1.91 -4.49 5.56
CA TRP A 134 -2.24 -5.89 5.32
C TRP A 134 -2.99 -6.52 6.49
N ALA A 135 -2.56 -6.25 7.73
CA ALA A 135 -3.28 -6.71 8.91
C ALA A 135 -4.72 -6.18 8.92
N PHE A 136 -4.91 -4.90 8.59
CA PHE A 136 -6.24 -4.28 8.52
C PHE A 136 -7.12 -4.90 7.42
N ILE A 137 -6.56 -5.18 6.24
CA ILE A 137 -7.26 -5.87 5.14
C ILE A 137 -7.74 -7.25 5.61
N ILE A 138 -6.88 -8.03 6.28
CA ILE A 138 -7.25 -9.37 6.78
C ILE A 138 -8.33 -9.28 7.86
N VAL A 139 -8.22 -8.33 8.79
CA VAL A 139 -9.24 -8.11 9.83
C VAL A 139 -10.59 -7.69 9.21
N CYS A 140 -10.58 -6.79 8.22
CA CYS A 140 -11.78 -6.40 7.47
C CYS A 140 -12.40 -7.60 6.74
N GLN A 141 -11.58 -8.45 6.13
CA GLN A 141 -12.03 -9.68 5.48
C GLN A 141 -12.69 -10.65 6.46
N MET A 142 -12.12 -10.83 7.66
CA MET A 142 -12.70 -11.67 8.71
C MET A 142 -14.04 -11.10 9.21
N ARG A 143 -14.11 -9.77 9.38
CA ARG A 143 -15.35 -9.06 9.75
C ARG A 143 -16.42 -9.19 8.67
N LEU A 144 -16.06 -9.04 7.40
CA LEU A 144 -16.97 -9.22 6.26
C LEU A 144 -17.52 -10.65 6.24
N ARG A 145 -16.67 -11.67 6.39
CA ARG A 145 -17.12 -13.07 6.50
C ARG A 145 -18.08 -13.27 7.67
N LYS A 146 -17.82 -12.64 8.82
CA LYS A 146 -18.72 -12.71 9.98
C LYS A 146 -20.06 -12.04 9.67
N ALA A 147 -20.07 -10.91 8.97
CA ALA A 147 -21.29 -10.22 8.55
C ALA A 147 -22.13 -11.05 7.56
N ILE A 148 -21.48 -11.69 6.57
CA ILE A 148 -22.14 -12.59 5.61
C ILE A 148 -22.77 -13.78 6.35
N LYS A 149 -22.05 -14.41 7.28
CA LYS A 149 -22.60 -15.49 8.12
C LYS A 149 -23.78 -15.07 8.99
N GLN A 150 -23.88 -13.78 9.31
CA GLN A 150 -24.97 -13.19 10.08
C GLN A 150 -26.12 -12.68 9.20
N GLY A 151 -26.06 -12.86 7.88
CA GLY A 151 -27.06 -12.35 6.94
C GLY A 151 -27.05 -10.83 6.77
N LYS A 152 -26.03 -10.12 7.25
CA LYS A 152 -25.93 -8.65 7.22
C LYS A 152 -25.22 -8.10 5.98
N ALA A 153 -24.72 -8.97 5.11
CA ALA A 153 -23.99 -8.60 3.90
C ALA A 153 -24.19 -9.68 2.83
N ALA A 154 -24.23 -9.25 1.57
CA ALA A 154 -24.31 -10.14 0.41
C ALA A 154 -23.10 -11.07 0.31
N ASP A 155 -23.30 -12.28 -0.20
CA ASP A 155 -22.21 -13.26 -0.38
C ASP A 155 -21.22 -12.78 -1.46
N VAL A 156 -19.96 -13.17 -1.30
CA VAL A 156 -18.88 -12.81 -2.23
C VAL A 156 -18.71 -13.90 -3.28
N SER A 157 -18.60 -13.50 -4.55
CA SER A 157 -18.36 -14.41 -5.67
C SER A 157 -17.01 -15.15 -5.53
N PHE A 158 -15.98 -14.49 -4.99
CA PHE A 158 -14.66 -15.08 -4.78
C PHE A 158 -14.35 -15.23 -3.28
N LYS A 159 -14.26 -16.47 -2.81
CA LYS A 159 -14.00 -16.81 -1.42
C LYS A 159 -12.52 -17.12 -1.21
N LEU A 160 -11.92 -16.54 -0.17
CA LEU A 160 -10.54 -16.87 0.23
C LEU A 160 -10.45 -18.38 0.51
N PRO A 161 -9.61 -19.14 -0.22
CA PRO A 161 -9.44 -20.57 0.02
C PRO A 161 -8.80 -20.80 1.39
N GLY A 162 -9.30 -21.80 2.12
CA GLY A 162 -8.79 -22.16 3.46
C GLY A 162 -9.11 -21.15 4.58
N ALA A 163 -9.98 -20.15 4.36
CA ALA A 163 -10.44 -19.30 5.45
C ALA A 163 -11.38 -20.07 6.40
N PRO A 164 -11.24 -19.90 7.74
CA PRO A 164 -10.52 -18.82 8.42
C PRO A 164 -9.05 -19.11 8.77
N PHE A 165 -8.54 -20.33 8.54
CA PHE A 165 -7.19 -20.71 8.93
C PHE A 165 -6.12 -19.85 8.25
N THR A 166 -6.24 -19.62 6.94
CA THR A 166 -5.31 -18.79 6.17
C THR A 166 -5.27 -17.33 6.67
N SER A 167 -6.40 -16.78 7.14
CA SER A 167 -6.44 -15.43 7.73
C SER A 167 -5.65 -15.36 9.04
N TRP A 168 -5.82 -16.33 9.93
CA TRP A 168 -5.07 -16.41 11.20
C TRP A 168 -3.59 -16.66 10.98
N LEU A 169 -3.24 -17.55 10.05
CA LEU A 169 -1.85 -17.80 9.67
C LEU A 169 -1.17 -16.53 9.14
N THR A 170 -1.88 -15.75 8.31
CA THR A 170 -1.36 -14.46 7.80
C THR A 170 -1.14 -13.46 8.94
N LEU A 171 -2.07 -13.33 9.88
CA LEU A 171 -1.91 -12.44 11.04
C LEU A 171 -0.74 -12.87 11.94
N LEU A 172 -0.58 -14.18 12.17
CA LEU A 172 0.56 -14.71 12.92
C LEU A 172 1.88 -14.40 12.21
N PHE A 173 1.95 -14.58 10.89
CA PHE A 173 3.13 -14.23 10.11
C PHE A 173 3.48 -12.74 10.22
N LEU A 174 2.50 -11.85 10.06
CA LEU A 174 2.71 -10.41 10.22
C LEU A 174 3.15 -10.04 11.64
N LEU A 175 2.60 -10.70 12.66
CA LEU A 175 3.03 -10.53 14.05
C LEU A 175 4.49 -10.96 14.24
N SER A 176 4.89 -12.11 13.67
CA SER A 176 6.29 -12.56 13.73
C SER A 176 7.24 -11.56 13.06
N VAL A 177 6.85 -10.94 11.94
CA VAL A 177 7.64 -9.89 11.28
C VAL A 177 7.79 -8.66 12.20
N LEU A 178 6.72 -8.23 12.87
CA LEU A 178 6.82 -7.15 13.86
C LEU A 178 7.76 -7.51 15.01
N VAL A 179 7.70 -8.74 15.51
CA VAL A 179 8.61 -9.20 16.57
C VAL A 179 10.06 -9.18 16.10
N LEU A 180 10.36 -9.66 14.89
CA LEU A 180 11.71 -9.60 14.33
C LEU A 180 12.21 -8.16 14.17
N MET A 181 11.34 -7.26 13.72
CA MET A 181 11.65 -5.84 13.61
C MET A 181 11.92 -5.20 14.98
N ALA A 182 11.37 -5.74 16.09
CA ALA A 182 11.65 -5.25 17.44
C ALA A 182 13.08 -5.55 17.89
N PHE A 183 13.60 -6.70 17.46
CA PHE A 183 14.95 -7.15 17.76
C PHE A 183 16.02 -6.48 16.88
N ASP A 184 15.62 -5.78 15.81
CA ASP A 184 16.55 -5.04 14.94
C ASP A 184 16.91 -3.67 15.56
N TYR A 185 17.93 -3.68 16.43
CA TYR A 185 18.39 -2.49 17.15
C TYR A 185 19.42 -1.68 16.32
N PRO A 186 19.31 -0.34 16.26
CA PRO A 186 18.38 0.53 16.99
C PRO A 186 17.10 0.94 16.22
N ASN A 187 17.12 0.92 14.89
CA ASN A 187 16.08 1.57 14.07
C ASN A 187 14.72 0.84 14.15
N GLY A 188 14.72 -0.50 14.14
CA GLY A 188 13.51 -1.31 14.22
C GLY A 188 12.83 -1.15 15.58
N THR A 189 13.60 -1.16 16.67
CA THR A 189 13.09 -0.91 18.03
C THR A 189 12.44 0.47 18.17
N TYR A 190 13.08 1.54 17.65
CA TYR A 190 12.47 2.88 17.66
C TYR A 190 11.17 2.95 16.85
N THR A 191 11.13 2.25 15.72
CA THR A 191 9.94 2.21 14.86
C THR A 191 8.76 1.51 15.55
N ILE A 192 9.03 0.45 16.31
CA ILE A 192 8.00 -0.24 17.09
C ILE A 192 7.60 0.55 18.32
N ALA A 193 8.53 1.24 18.98
CA ALA A 193 8.22 2.16 20.06
C ALA A 193 7.30 3.31 19.59
N ALA A 194 7.29 3.63 18.29
CA ALA A 194 6.36 4.59 17.71
C ALA A 194 4.93 4.05 17.51
N LEU A 195 4.68 2.73 17.55
CA LEU A 195 3.33 2.14 17.44
C LEU A 195 2.30 2.72 18.41
N PRO A 196 2.56 2.80 19.73
CA PRO A 196 1.61 3.40 20.66
C PRO A 196 1.34 4.87 20.33
N ILE A 197 2.35 5.62 19.90
CA ILE A 197 2.21 7.02 19.49
C ILE A 197 1.32 7.13 18.24
N ILE A 198 1.57 6.29 17.24
CA ILE A 198 0.74 6.20 16.02
C ILE A 198 -0.70 5.83 16.40
N GLY A 199 -0.90 4.88 17.31
CA GLY A 199 -2.22 4.50 17.82
C GLY A 199 -2.96 5.68 18.45
N ILE A 200 -2.29 6.45 19.32
CA ILE A 200 -2.85 7.65 19.93
C ILE A 200 -3.20 8.70 18.87
N LEU A 201 -2.30 8.96 17.91
CA LEU A 201 -2.53 9.92 16.82
C LEU A 201 -3.72 9.52 15.95
N LEU A 202 -3.88 8.22 15.64
CA LEU A 202 -5.01 7.69 14.89
C LEU A 202 -6.32 7.84 15.68
N VAL A 203 -6.31 7.61 16.99
CA VAL A 203 -7.49 7.80 17.85
C VAL A 203 -7.88 9.28 17.89
N ILE A 204 -6.93 10.19 18.11
CA ILE A 204 -7.18 11.64 18.10
C ILE A 204 -7.70 12.07 16.72
N GLY A 205 -7.08 11.60 15.64
CA GLY A 205 -7.52 11.85 14.27
C GLY A 205 -8.96 11.38 14.02
N TRP A 206 -9.30 10.19 14.51
CA TRP A 206 -10.68 9.67 14.44
C TRP A 206 -11.67 10.57 15.19
N PHE A 207 -11.34 11.03 16.40
CA PHE A 207 -12.22 11.95 17.13
C PHE A 207 -12.34 13.33 16.47
N GLY A 208 -11.30 13.81 15.81
CA GLY A 208 -11.34 15.06 15.03
C GLY A 208 -12.21 14.97 13.77
N VAL A 209 -12.32 13.77 13.19
CA VAL A 209 -12.93 13.57 11.87
C VAL A 209 -14.30 12.88 11.93
N ARG A 210 -14.62 12.16 13.02
CA ARG A 210 -15.88 11.40 13.18
C ARG A 210 -17.14 12.23 12.97
N LYS A 211 -17.14 13.52 13.34
CA LYS A 211 -18.32 14.40 13.16
C LYS A 211 -18.58 14.64 11.68
N ARG A 212 -17.52 14.94 10.92
CA ARG A 212 -17.58 15.17 9.48
C ARG A 212 -17.93 13.90 8.70
N VAL A 213 -17.38 12.76 9.12
CA VAL A 213 -17.69 11.45 8.53
C VAL A 213 -19.15 11.08 8.77
N ALA A 214 -19.65 11.24 10.00
CA ALA A 214 -21.05 10.96 10.32
C ALA A 214 -22.04 11.86 9.56
N GLU A 215 -21.70 13.14 9.42
CA GLU A 215 -22.52 14.11 8.68
C GLU A 215 -22.66 13.74 7.20
N ILE A 216 -21.55 13.39 6.53
CA ILE A 216 -21.54 12.99 5.13
C ILE A 216 -22.27 11.66 4.91
N HIS A 217 -22.12 10.68 5.81
CA HIS A 217 -22.86 9.43 5.72
C HIS A 217 -24.38 9.62 5.95
N SER A 218 -24.78 10.57 6.79
CA SER A 218 -26.19 10.87 7.05
C SER A 218 -26.88 11.62 5.91
N THR A 219 -26.12 12.29 5.04
CA THR A 219 -26.64 13.03 3.86
C THR A 219 -26.43 12.28 2.55
N ALA A 220 -25.80 11.10 2.58
CA ALA A 220 -25.70 10.24 1.41
C ALA A 220 -27.10 9.79 0.99
N PRO A 221 -27.51 9.99 -0.28
CA PRO A 221 -28.80 9.50 -0.75
C PRO A 221 -28.84 7.99 -0.54
N VAL A 222 -29.86 7.52 0.18
CA VAL A 222 -30.18 6.10 0.24
C VAL A 222 -30.61 5.74 -1.17
N VAL A 223 -29.74 5.02 -1.89
CA VAL A 223 -30.17 4.38 -3.12
C VAL A 223 -31.14 3.29 -2.67
N GLU A 224 -32.44 3.58 -2.73
CA GLU A 224 -33.46 2.54 -2.70
C GLU A 224 -33.15 1.65 -3.90
N GLU A 225 -32.64 0.44 -3.64
CA GLU A 225 -32.61 -0.59 -4.66
C GLU A 225 -34.07 -0.92 -4.96
N ASP A 226 -34.62 -0.33 -6.02
CA ASP A 226 -35.92 -0.73 -6.56
C ASP A 226 -35.90 -2.25 -6.80
N GLU A 227 -36.58 -2.99 -5.92
CA GLU A 227 -36.78 -4.45 -5.99
C GLU A 227 -37.38 -4.89 -7.35
N GLU A 228 -37.92 -3.95 -8.12
CA GLU A 228 -38.61 -4.16 -9.39
C GLU A 228 -37.70 -4.70 -10.52
N LYS A 229 -36.38 -4.50 -10.47
CA LYS A 229 -35.47 -5.06 -11.49
C LYS A 229 -35.07 -6.52 -11.28
N GLN A 230 -35.36 -7.10 -10.11
CA GLN A 230 -35.11 -8.53 -9.87
C GLN A 230 -36.27 -9.41 -10.37
N GLU A 231 -37.49 -8.89 -10.41
CA GLU A 231 -38.68 -9.65 -10.82
C GLU A 231 -38.74 -9.86 -12.35
N ILE A 232 -38.23 -8.91 -13.14
CA ILE A 232 -38.24 -8.99 -14.61
C ILE A 232 -37.26 -10.07 -15.14
N VAL A 233 -36.21 -10.42 -14.38
CA VAL A 233 -35.24 -11.45 -14.77
C VAL A 233 -35.66 -12.86 -14.35
N PHE A 234 -36.65 -12.99 -13.46
CA PHE A 234 -37.06 -14.28 -12.87
C PHE A 234 -38.41 -14.81 -13.36
N LYS A 235 -39.01 -14.26 -14.42
CA LYS A 235 -40.18 -14.91 -15.04
C LYS A 235 -39.68 -16.13 -15.83
N PRO A 236 -40.01 -17.37 -15.43
CA PRO A 236 -39.64 -18.53 -16.21
C PRO A 236 -40.43 -18.47 -17.51
N GLU A 237 -39.71 -18.39 -18.63
CA GLU A 237 -40.28 -18.67 -19.95
C GLU A 237 -40.47 -20.19 -20.04
N THR A 238 -41.56 -20.67 -19.44
CA THR A 238 -42.07 -22.02 -19.66
C THR A 238 -43.48 -21.95 -20.24
N ALA A 239 -43.64 -22.66 -21.36
CA ALA A 239 -44.86 -23.14 -21.99
C ALA A 239 -45.56 -22.22 -23.01
N SER A 240 -45.22 -22.42 -24.29
CA SER A 240 -46.18 -22.85 -25.32
C SER A 240 -45.45 -23.59 -26.44
#